data_AF-A0A965JP53-F1
#
_entry.id   AF-A0A965JP53-F1
#
_cell.length_a   1.000
_cell.length_b   1.000
_cell.length_c   1.000
_cell.angle_alpha   90.00
_cell.angle_beta   90.00
_cell.angle_gamma   90.00
#
_symmetry.space_group_name_H-M   'P 1'
#
loop_
_entity.id
_entity.type
_entity.pdbx_description
1 polymer ?
#
loop_
_entity_poly.entity_id
_entity_poly.type
_entity_poly.pdbx_seq_one_letter_code
_entity_poly.pdbx_strand_id
1 'polypeptide(L)'
;NMIFDAKEAKVVAVLDWELSTLGDPLADFTYVAMAWVTQNEGRSGVMDLDRAALGIPELDAMVERYCAATNRDGVPDMNWYFAYNFFRLAGIIQGIKKRVIDGTASSSHAQAMAERVFPLAESAWKFAEKAGA
;
A
#
# COMPACT_ATOMS: atom_id res chain seq x y z
N ASN A 1 6.21 4.25 -9.03
CA ASN A 1 7.26 3.45 -9.72
C ASN A 1 6.81 3.03 -11.13
N MET A 2 6.13 3.90 -11.87
CA MET A 2 5.68 3.65 -13.24
C MET A 2 5.89 4.91 -14.08
N ILE A 3 6.36 4.76 -15.31
CA ILE A 3 6.32 5.81 -16.33
C ILE A 3 5.14 5.52 -17.26
N PHE A 4 4.31 6.53 -17.49
CA PHE A 4 3.22 6.48 -18.46
C PHE A 4 3.66 7.12 -19.78
N ASP A 5 3.05 6.68 -20.87
CA ASP A 5 3.12 7.38 -22.15
C ASP A 5 2.64 8.84 -21.98
N ALA A 6 3.26 9.77 -22.70
CA ALA A 6 2.96 11.19 -22.56
C ALA A 6 1.55 11.58 -23.06
N LYS A 7 0.92 10.73 -23.87
CA LYS A 7 -0.36 11.02 -24.54
C LYS A 7 -1.44 10.00 -24.21
N GLU A 8 -1.08 8.81 -23.74
CA GLU A 8 -2.02 7.71 -23.49
C GLU A 8 -1.93 7.19 -22.05
N ALA A 9 -3.03 6.62 -21.54
CA ALA A 9 -3.07 5.96 -20.24
C ALA A 9 -2.41 4.56 -20.27
N LYS A 10 -1.17 4.49 -20.75
CA LYS A 10 -0.41 3.26 -20.95
C LYS A 10 0.91 3.33 -20.18
N VAL A 11 1.19 2.30 -19.38
CA VAL A 11 2.49 2.16 -18.72
C VAL A 11 3.54 1.75 -19.75
N VAL A 12 4.62 2.53 -19.89
CA VAL A 12 5.73 2.25 -20.81
C VAL A 12 6.96 1.69 -20.09
N ALA A 13 7.08 1.92 -18.79
CA ALA A 13 8.12 1.32 -17.96
C ALA A 13 7.68 1.15 -16.50
N VAL A 14 8.11 0.06 -15.88
CA VAL A 14 8.07 -0.15 -14.42
C VAL A 14 9.49 0.06 -13.91
N LEU A 15 9.64 0.87 -12.85
CA LEU A 15 10.92 1.31 -12.31
C LEU A 15 11.17 0.76 -10.90
N ASP A 16 12.35 1.08 -10.34
CA ASP A 16 12.70 0.85 -8.93
C ASP A 16 12.64 -0.63 -8.52
N TRP A 17 13.26 -1.49 -9.33
CA TRP A 17 13.33 -2.95 -9.13
C TRP A 17 14.28 -3.39 -8.01
N GLU A 18 14.89 -2.47 -7.26
CA GLU A 18 15.92 -2.77 -6.25
C GLU A 18 15.41 -3.63 -5.07
N LEU A 19 14.10 -3.62 -4.81
CA LEU A 19 13.46 -4.48 -3.81
C LEU A 19 12.75 -5.71 -4.40
N SER A 20 12.83 -5.92 -5.71
CA SER A 20 12.16 -7.03 -6.37
C SER A 20 12.80 -8.38 -6.02
N THR A 21 11.96 -9.40 -5.89
CA THR A 21 12.39 -10.78 -5.61
C THR A 21 11.25 -11.75 -5.92
N LEU A 22 11.48 -13.06 -5.80
CA LEU A 22 10.42 -14.07 -5.84
C LEU A 22 9.65 -14.06 -4.51
N GLY A 23 8.32 -14.09 -4.57
CA GLY A 23 7.46 -14.04 -3.39
C GLY A 23 5.99 -14.32 -3.68
N ASP A 24 5.15 -14.15 -2.65
CA ASP A 24 3.70 -14.26 -2.78
C ASP A 24 3.14 -13.07 -3.60
N PRO A 25 2.50 -13.30 -4.76
CA PRO A 25 1.97 -12.22 -5.59
C PRO A 25 0.84 -11.42 -4.91
N LEU A 26 0.10 -12.03 -3.98
CA LEU A 26 -0.97 -11.32 -3.27
C LEU A 26 -0.42 -10.33 -2.25
N ALA A 27 0.78 -10.56 -1.71
CA ALA A 27 1.44 -9.59 -0.84
C ALA A 27 1.70 -8.27 -1.57
N ASP A 28 2.11 -8.34 -2.83
CA ASP A 28 2.39 -7.15 -3.65
C ASP A 28 1.12 -6.50 -4.20
N PHE A 29 0.16 -7.30 -4.70
CA PHE A 29 -1.14 -6.79 -5.13
C PHE A 29 -1.88 -6.05 -4.02
N THR A 30 -1.91 -6.64 -2.81
CA THR A 30 -2.60 -6.01 -1.68
C THR A 30 -1.86 -4.80 -1.12
N TYR A 31 -0.55 -4.65 -1.37
CA TYR A 31 0.18 -3.43 -1.04
C TYR A 31 -0.32 -2.24 -1.88
N VAL A 32 -0.65 -2.47 -3.16
CA VAL A 32 -1.38 -1.48 -3.98
C VAL A 32 -2.79 -1.27 -3.45
N ALA A 33 -3.49 -2.36 -3.11
CA ALA A 33 -4.86 -2.30 -2.60
C ALA A 33 -5.00 -1.57 -1.24
N MET A 34 -3.91 -1.37 -0.50
CA MET A 34 -3.90 -0.55 0.72
C MET A 34 -4.49 0.85 0.49
N ALA A 35 -4.39 1.40 -0.73
CA ALA A 35 -4.98 2.69 -1.08
C ALA A 35 -6.49 2.74 -0.77
N TRP A 36 -7.25 1.66 -1.01
CA TRP A 36 -8.70 1.60 -0.80
C TRP A 36 -9.09 1.56 0.68
N VAL A 37 -8.16 1.18 1.56
CA VAL A 37 -8.37 1.09 3.01
C VAL A 37 -7.57 2.13 3.80
N THR A 38 -7.03 3.13 3.11
CA THR A 38 -6.29 4.24 3.70
C THR A 38 -6.96 5.56 3.32
N GLN A 39 -7.09 6.48 4.27
CA GLN A 39 -7.52 7.85 3.99
C GLN A 39 -6.52 8.55 3.07
N ASN A 40 -7.01 9.45 2.21
CA ASN A 40 -6.15 10.17 1.29
C ASN A 40 -5.07 10.96 2.05
N GLU A 41 -5.45 11.80 3.01
CA GLU A 41 -4.53 12.64 3.82
C GLU A 41 -3.43 13.34 2.99
N GLY A 42 -3.72 13.69 1.73
CA GLY A 42 -2.76 14.27 0.80
C GLY A 42 -1.69 13.29 0.26
N ARG A 43 -1.99 11.99 0.26
CA ARG A 43 -1.14 10.90 -0.21
C ARG A 43 -1.93 9.98 -1.14
N SER A 44 -1.71 8.67 -1.03
CA SER A 44 -2.18 7.67 -2.01
C SER A 44 -3.51 7.01 -1.63
N GLY A 45 -4.05 7.32 -0.45
CA GLY A 45 -5.31 6.74 0.00
C GLY A 45 -6.51 7.26 -0.79
N VAL A 46 -7.53 6.43 -0.92
CA VAL A 46 -8.78 6.74 -1.63
C VAL A 46 -10.02 6.28 -0.86
N MET A 47 -9.87 5.90 0.41
CA MET A 47 -10.96 5.36 1.23
C MET A 47 -12.09 6.37 1.45
N ASP A 48 -11.74 7.63 1.64
CA ASP A 48 -12.62 8.76 1.98
C ASP A 48 -13.07 9.59 0.76
N LEU A 49 -12.75 9.15 -0.45
CA LEU A 49 -13.12 9.83 -1.69
C LEU A 49 -14.39 9.25 -2.31
N ASP A 50 -15.15 10.09 -3.03
CA ASP A 50 -16.15 9.62 -3.99
C ASP A 50 -15.44 9.06 -5.23
N ARG A 51 -15.07 7.78 -5.14
CA ARG A 51 -14.30 7.08 -6.16
C ARG A 51 -15.04 7.01 -7.49
N ALA A 52 -16.34 6.78 -7.47
CA ALA A 52 -17.17 6.71 -8.68
C ALA A 52 -17.17 8.05 -9.42
N ALA A 53 -17.35 9.17 -8.73
CA ALA A 53 -17.31 10.50 -9.34
C ALA A 53 -15.93 10.84 -9.93
N LEU A 54 -14.85 10.28 -9.35
CA LEU A 54 -13.47 10.47 -9.81
C LEU A 54 -13.03 9.46 -10.88
N GLY A 55 -13.87 8.48 -11.23
CA GLY A 55 -13.51 7.40 -12.15
C GLY A 55 -12.49 6.41 -11.58
N ILE A 56 -12.34 6.37 -10.26
CA ILE A 56 -11.50 5.39 -9.56
C ILE A 56 -12.35 4.12 -9.37
N PRO A 57 -11.88 2.94 -9.80
CA PRO A 57 -12.63 1.70 -9.61
C PRO A 57 -12.75 1.35 -8.12
N GLU A 58 -13.85 0.70 -7.75
CA GLU A 58 -13.98 0.05 -6.45
C GLU A 58 -13.00 -1.10 -6.30
N LEU A 59 -12.67 -1.46 -5.04
CA LEU A 59 -11.69 -2.50 -4.76
C LEU A 59 -12.08 -3.84 -5.39
N ASP A 60 -13.36 -4.21 -5.35
CA ASP A 60 -13.86 -5.46 -5.92
C ASP A 60 -13.63 -5.53 -7.44
N ALA A 61 -13.80 -4.41 -8.15
CA ALA A 61 -13.52 -4.33 -9.58
C ALA A 61 -12.02 -4.46 -9.88
N MET A 62 -11.16 -3.95 -9.00
CA MET A 62 -9.71 -4.14 -9.10
C MET A 62 -9.31 -5.60 -8.86
N VAL A 63 -9.93 -6.26 -7.88
CA VAL A 63 -9.74 -7.69 -7.59
C VAL A 63 -10.18 -8.54 -8.78
N GLU A 64 -11.35 -8.26 -9.36
CA GLU A 64 -11.87 -8.96 -10.54
C GLU A 64 -10.89 -8.84 -11.71
N ARG A 65 -10.43 -7.61 -12.00
CA ARG A 65 -9.45 -7.35 -13.07
C ARG A 65 -8.14 -8.11 -12.84
N TYR A 66 -7.65 -8.14 -11.60
CA TYR A 66 -6.43 -8.86 -11.23
C TYR A 66 -6.61 -10.37 -11.41
N CYS A 67 -7.72 -10.93 -10.95
CA CYS A 67 -8.03 -12.35 -11.05
C CYS A 67 -8.15 -12.80 -12.51
N ALA A 68 -8.85 -12.02 -13.34
CA ALA A 68 -8.96 -12.27 -14.78
C ALA A 68 -7.59 -12.24 -15.48
N ALA A 69 -6.73 -11.27 -15.16
CA ALA A 69 -5.41 -11.14 -15.76
C ALA A 69 -4.42 -12.24 -15.30
N THR A 70 -4.65 -12.85 -14.14
CA THR A 70 -3.77 -13.86 -13.54
C THR A 70 -4.36 -15.28 -13.57
N ASN A 71 -5.51 -15.47 -14.22
CA ASN A 71 -6.24 -16.73 -14.30
C ASN A 71 -6.52 -17.35 -12.91
N ARG A 72 -7.07 -16.53 -12.00
CA ARG A 72 -7.49 -16.93 -10.66
C ARG A 72 -9.00 -16.85 -10.54
N ASP A 73 -9.59 -17.76 -9.77
CA ASP A 73 -11.03 -17.74 -9.45
C ASP A 73 -11.37 -16.70 -8.37
N GLY A 74 -10.35 -16.19 -7.66
CA GLY A 74 -10.51 -15.18 -6.62
C GLY A 74 -9.23 -14.93 -5.82
N VAL A 75 -9.41 -14.17 -4.74
CA VAL A 75 -8.40 -13.93 -3.70
C VAL A 75 -8.95 -14.42 -2.34
N PRO A 76 -8.08 -14.92 -1.44
CA PRO A 76 -8.46 -15.20 -0.06
C PRO A 76 -8.86 -13.90 0.67
N ASP A 77 -9.30 -14.01 1.93
CA ASP A 77 -9.54 -12.83 2.76
C ASP A 77 -8.30 -11.93 2.81
N MET A 78 -8.46 -10.71 2.30
CA MET A 78 -7.39 -9.72 2.21
C MET A 78 -7.07 -9.07 3.56
N ASN A 79 -7.89 -9.25 4.61
CA ASN A 79 -7.61 -8.67 5.93
C ASN A 79 -6.25 -9.14 6.47
N TRP A 80 -5.89 -10.43 6.29
CA TRP A 80 -4.56 -10.92 6.68
C TRP A 80 -3.44 -10.21 5.92
N TYR A 81 -3.61 -10.02 4.62
CA TYR A 81 -2.62 -9.36 3.77
C TYR A 81 -2.50 -7.86 4.08
N PHE A 82 -3.60 -7.19 4.39
CA PHE A 82 -3.58 -5.80 4.86
C PHE A 82 -2.85 -5.69 6.20
N ALA A 83 -3.13 -6.60 7.15
CA ALA A 83 -2.42 -6.65 8.42
C ALA A 83 -0.89 -6.77 8.19
N TYR A 84 -0.47 -7.73 7.37
CA TYR A 84 0.92 -7.91 6.98
C TYR A 84 1.53 -6.65 6.35
N ASN A 85 0.84 -6.03 5.39
CA ASN A 85 1.40 -4.90 4.66
C ASN A 85 1.47 -3.61 5.49
N PHE A 86 0.48 -3.33 6.34
CA PHE A 86 0.57 -2.24 7.32
C PHE A 86 1.69 -2.48 8.33
N PHE A 87 1.86 -3.72 8.81
CA PHE A 87 2.95 -4.09 9.71
C PHE A 87 4.32 -3.91 9.05
N ARG A 88 4.49 -4.41 7.81
CA ARG A 88 5.70 -4.23 7.01
C ARG A 88 6.02 -2.75 6.82
N LEU A 89 5.03 -1.94 6.46
CA LEU A 89 5.21 -0.50 6.29
C LEU A 89 5.59 0.17 7.62
N ALA A 90 4.95 -0.18 8.74
CA ALA A 90 5.31 0.31 10.07
C ALA A 90 6.79 -0.01 10.39
N GLY A 91 7.28 -1.21 10.07
CA GLY A 91 8.68 -1.59 10.22
C GLY A 91 9.64 -0.73 9.39
N ILE A 92 9.30 -0.45 8.13
CA ILE A 92 10.09 0.45 7.26
C ILE A 92 10.17 1.86 7.86
N ILE A 93 9.03 2.40 8.29
CA ILE A 93 8.96 3.75 8.89
C ILE A 93 9.67 3.79 10.25
N GLN A 94 9.61 2.71 11.03
CA GLN A 94 10.34 2.59 12.29
C GLN A 94 11.86 2.67 12.07
N GLY A 95 12.37 2.10 10.97
CA GLY A 95 13.77 2.27 10.57
C GLY A 95 14.14 3.73 10.24
N ILE A 96 13.23 4.49 9.64
CA ILE A 96 13.41 5.95 9.44
C ILE A 96 13.42 6.67 10.79
N LYS A 97 12.47 6.37 11.67
CA LYS A 97 12.38 6.96 13.02
C LYS A 97 13.67 6.77 13.81
N LYS A 98 14.27 5.58 13.77
CA LYS A 98 15.56 5.33 14.44
C LYS A 98 16.67 6.23 13.88
N ARG A 99 16.76 6.39 12.55
CA ARG A 99 17.74 7.30 11.93
C ARG A 99 17.53 8.77 12.29
N VAL A 100 16.28 9.20 12.46
CA VAL A 100 15.94 10.55 12.96
C VAL A 100 16.43 10.73 14.40
N ILE A 101 16.15 9.76 15.28
CA ILE A 101 16.62 9.78 16.69
C ILE A 101 18.15 9.85 16.75
N ASP A 102 18.84 9.11 15.88
CA ASP A 102 20.30 9.07 15.83
C ASP A 102 20.92 10.27 15.10
N GLY A 103 20.10 11.24 14.63
CA GLY A 103 20.57 12.45 13.96
C GLY A 103 21.10 12.25 12.54
N THR A 104 20.96 11.06 11.97
CA THR A 104 21.43 10.72 10.62
C THR A 104 20.43 11.05 9.52
N ALA A 105 19.18 11.37 9.88
CA ALA A 105 18.14 11.88 8.99
C ALA A 105 17.46 13.10 9.64
N SER A 106 17.92 14.31 9.31
CA SER A 106 17.48 15.56 9.94
C SER A 106 16.42 16.36 9.18
N SER A 107 15.90 15.83 8.07
CA SER A 107 14.87 16.54 7.28
C SER A 107 13.53 16.56 8.01
N SER A 108 12.78 17.65 7.87
CA SER A 108 11.41 17.79 8.41
C SER A 108 10.46 16.70 7.91
N HIS A 109 10.67 16.24 6.67
CA HIS A 109 9.96 15.10 6.09
C HIS A 109 10.20 13.80 6.86
N ALA A 110 11.44 13.53 7.29
CA ALA A 110 11.78 12.32 8.03
C ALA A 110 11.13 12.31 9.43
N GLN A 111 11.05 13.47 10.08
CA GLN A 111 10.35 13.63 11.36
C GLN A 111 8.85 13.37 11.22
N ALA A 112 8.18 13.98 10.23
CA ALA A 112 6.76 13.75 9.98
C ALA A 112 6.45 12.28 9.64
N MET A 113 7.36 11.58 8.94
CA MET A 113 7.21 10.14 8.69
C MET A 113 7.32 9.32 9.97
N ALA A 114 8.25 9.66 10.87
CA ALA A 114 8.47 8.94 12.13
C ALA A 114 7.24 8.92 13.06
N GLU A 115 6.38 9.92 12.99
CA GLU A 115 5.13 9.98 13.76
C GLU A 115 4.09 8.94 13.29
N ARG A 116 4.23 8.42 12.07
CA ARG A 116 3.27 7.49 11.46
C ARG A 116 3.43 6.04 11.92
N VAL A 117 4.49 5.70 12.66
CA VAL A 117 4.74 4.31 13.08
C VAL A 117 3.56 3.72 13.85
N PHE A 118 3.06 4.45 14.85
CA PHE A 118 1.96 3.96 15.70
C PHE A 118 0.63 3.83 14.93
N PRO A 119 0.16 4.85 14.18
CA PRO A 119 -1.04 4.72 13.36
C PRO A 119 -1.00 3.54 12.38
N LEU A 120 0.18 3.27 11.78
CA LEU A 120 0.36 2.13 10.88
C LEU A 120 0.29 0.79 11.63
N ALA A 121 0.92 0.69 12.81
CA ALA A 121 0.85 -0.50 13.64
C ALA A 121 -0.57 -0.77 14.17
N GLU A 122 -1.31 0.27 14.55
CA GLU A 122 -2.72 0.14 14.93
C GLU A 122 -3.60 -0.32 13.77
N SER A 123 -3.34 0.19 12.55
CA SER A 123 -4.04 -0.26 11.35
C SER A 123 -3.74 -1.73 11.06
N ALA A 124 -2.48 -2.15 11.20
CA ALA A 124 -2.08 -3.55 11.07
C ALA A 124 -2.85 -4.44 12.07
N TRP A 125 -2.92 -4.03 13.33
CA TRP A 125 -3.61 -4.78 14.38
C TRP A 125 -5.12 -4.90 14.12
N LYS A 126 -5.79 -3.81 13.73
CA LYS A 126 -7.22 -3.81 13.37
C LYS A 126 -7.54 -4.80 12.24
N PHE A 127 -6.65 -4.90 11.25
CA PHE A 127 -6.82 -5.88 10.17
C PHE A 127 -6.51 -7.31 10.61
N ALA A 128 -5.56 -7.50 11.53
CA ALA A 128 -5.28 -8.80 12.13
C ALA A 128 -6.48 -9.33 12.94
N GLU A 129 -7.13 -8.47 13.74
CA GLU A 129 -8.36 -8.82 14.48
C GLU A 129 -9.48 -9.25 13.52
N LYS A 130 -9.67 -8.52 12.41
CA LYS A 130 -10.63 -8.91 11.36
C LYS A 130 -10.30 -10.25 10.71
N ALA A 131 -9.01 -10.60 10.63
CA ALA A 131 -8.54 -11.87 10.11
C ALA A 131 -8.58 -13.01 11.16
N GLY A 132 -8.94 -12.72 12.42
CA GLY A 132 -9.13 -13.71 13.48
C GLY A 132 -7.97 -13.88 14.48
N ALA A 133 -7.15 -12.86 14.68
CA ALA A 133 -6.11 -12.83 15.72
C ALA A 133 -6.67 -12.73 17.16
#